data_AF-A0A9E4F1L6-F1
#
_entry.id   AF-A0A9E4F1L6-F1
#
_cell.length_a   1.000
_cell.length_b   1.000
_cell.length_c   1.000
_cell.angle_alpha   90.00
_cell.angle_beta   90.00
_cell.angle_gamma   90.00
#
_symmetry.space_group_name_H-M   'P 1'
#
loop_
_entity.id
_entity.type
_entity.pdbx_description
1 polymer ?
#
loop_
_entity_poly.entity_id
_entity_poly.type
_entity_poly.pdbx_seq_one_letter_code
_entity_poly.pdbx_strand_id
1 'polypeptide(L)'
;MVQVRAFRALRYSNVAPEEMGEVSSPPYDVFTSEIRRSFYERHPLNIVRLIQGEILEGEDGDAGRVGRAVEYLKNWRANGDMTLDETPALYPYRQRFALPDGTRLERNAFFAAVKLEPYGAGEIHPHEQTFPKPKGYLFELWG
;
A
#
# COMPACT_ATOMS: atom_id res chain seq x y z
N MET A 1 -23.89 -13.08 3.55
CA MET A 1 -22.77 -13.61 2.73
C MET A 1 -22.09 -12.46 2.01
N VAL A 2 -20.80 -12.27 2.27
CA VAL A 2 -19.98 -11.20 1.68
C VAL A 2 -19.88 -11.37 0.16
N GLN A 3 -20.10 -10.29 -0.59
CA GLN A 3 -19.92 -10.27 -2.04
C GLN A 3 -18.51 -9.77 -2.38
N VAL A 4 -17.76 -10.60 -3.11
CA VAL A 4 -16.41 -10.28 -3.59
C VAL A 4 -16.36 -10.25 -5.12
N ARG A 5 -15.49 -9.41 -5.68
CA ARG A 5 -15.24 -9.33 -7.13
C ARG A 5 -13.74 -9.26 -7.40
N ALA A 6 -13.32 -9.90 -8.48
CA ALA A 6 -12.00 -9.70 -9.05
C ALA A 6 -11.79 -8.23 -9.47
N PHE A 7 -10.55 -7.77 -9.44
CA PHE A 7 -10.17 -6.41 -9.85
C PHE A 7 -8.83 -6.44 -10.59
N ARG A 8 -8.50 -5.34 -11.26
CA ARG A 8 -7.18 -5.17 -11.90
C ARG A 8 -6.26 -4.49 -10.90
N ALA A 9 -5.24 -5.17 -10.41
CA ALA A 9 -4.24 -4.60 -9.51
C ALA A 9 -3.20 -3.82 -10.30
N LEU A 10 -2.78 -2.68 -9.74
CA LEU A 10 -1.56 -2.00 -10.14
C LEU A 10 -0.42 -2.58 -9.30
N ARG A 11 0.56 -3.21 -9.95
CA ARG A 11 1.67 -3.91 -9.28
C ARG A 11 3.00 -3.57 -9.92
N TYR A 12 4.09 -3.75 -9.18
CA TYR A 12 5.42 -3.72 -9.79
C TYR A 12 5.51 -4.79 -10.89
N SER A 13 6.01 -4.37 -12.05
CA SER A 13 6.19 -5.23 -13.23
C SER A 13 7.65 -5.54 -13.52
N ASN A 14 8.58 -4.76 -12.98
CA ASN A 14 10.02 -4.87 -13.23
C ASN A 14 10.86 -5.10 -11.96
N VAL A 15 10.22 -5.39 -10.83
CA VAL A 15 10.92 -5.74 -9.58
C VAL A 15 10.84 -7.26 -9.41
N ALA A 16 11.98 -7.91 -9.21
CA ALA A 16 12.00 -9.35 -9.01
C ALA A 16 11.36 -9.73 -7.67
N PRO A 17 10.69 -10.90 -7.54
CA PRO A 17 10.03 -11.30 -6.30
C PRO A 17 10.93 -11.26 -5.05
N GLU A 18 12.23 -11.55 -5.22
CA GLU A 18 13.24 -11.59 -4.17
C GLU A 18 13.62 -10.18 -3.69
N GLU A 19 13.43 -9.18 -4.54
CA GLU A 19 13.75 -7.76 -4.31
C GLU A 19 12.53 -6.98 -3.79
N MET A 20 11.35 -7.61 -3.69
CA MET A 20 10.13 -6.94 -3.24
C MET A 20 10.27 -6.30 -1.84
N GLY A 21 11.18 -6.81 -1.00
CA GLY A 21 11.53 -6.21 0.28
C GLY A 21 12.18 -4.82 0.17
N GLU A 22 12.91 -4.55 -0.92
CA GLU A 22 13.61 -3.30 -1.17
C GLU A 22 12.65 -2.18 -1.60
N VAL A 23 11.55 -2.54 -2.26
CA VAL A 23 10.50 -1.60 -2.72
C VAL A 23 9.31 -1.49 -1.77
N SER A 24 9.30 -2.29 -0.70
CA SER A 24 8.28 -2.27 0.34
C SER A 24 8.66 -1.34 1.49
N SER A 25 7.65 -0.92 2.24
CA SER A 25 7.85 -0.15 3.48
C SER A 25 6.81 -0.54 4.53
N PRO A 26 7.04 -0.22 5.81
CA PRO A 26 6.02 -0.31 6.85
C PRO A 26 4.75 0.48 6.48
N PRO A 27 3.63 0.23 7.17
CA PRO A 27 2.43 1.06 7.03
C PRO A 27 2.64 2.50 7.51
N TYR A 28 1.74 3.38 7.12
CA TYR A 28 1.87 4.85 7.22
C TYR A 28 1.91 5.41 8.65
N ASP A 29 1.62 4.61 9.67
CA ASP A 29 1.44 4.98 11.07
C ASP A 29 2.71 4.83 11.93
N VAL A 30 3.78 4.27 11.39
CA VAL A 30 5.04 3.99 12.13
C VAL A 30 6.24 4.80 11.66
N PHE A 31 6.03 5.94 10.98
CA PHE A 31 7.12 6.71 10.37
C PHE A 31 7.54 7.93 11.20
N THR A 32 8.85 8.01 11.48
CA THR A 32 9.55 9.27 11.77
C THR A 32 10.19 9.82 10.49
N SER A 33 10.78 11.02 10.56
CA SER A 33 11.47 11.63 9.42
C SER A 33 12.69 10.81 8.98
N GLU A 34 13.39 10.21 9.93
CA GLU A 34 14.58 9.39 9.73
C GLU A 34 14.21 8.03 9.11
N ILE A 35 13.16 7.39 9.62
CA ILE A 35 12.64 6.14 9.03
C ILE A 35 12.26 6.41 7.57
N ARG A 36 11.55 7.51 7.30
CA ARG A 36 11.15 7.87 5.94
C ARG A 36 12.35 8.01 5.02
N ARG A 37 13.35 8.81 5.43
CA ARG A 37 14.59 9.01 4.66
C ARG A 37 15.28 7.68 4.36
N SER A 38 15.37 6.76 5.34
CA SER A 38 16.01 5.46 5.13
C SER A 38 15.34 4.62 4.03
N PHE A 39 14.02 4.68 3.89
CA PHE A 39 13.30 3.98 2.81
C PHE A 39 13.40 4.72 1.46
N TYR A 40 13.49 6.05 1.48
CA TYR A 40 13.76 6.87 0.30
C TYR A 40 15.12 6.55 -0.33
N GLU A 41 16.13 6.36 0.51
CA GLU A 41 17.50 6.01 0.11
C GLU A 41 17.67 4.54 -0.28
N ARG A 42 16.79 3.65 0.21
CA ARG A 42 16.87 2.20 -0.04
C ARG A 42 16.68 1.83 -1.51
N HIS A 43 15.63 2.36 -2.14
CA HIS A 43 15.33 2.04 -3.52
C HIS A 43 14.57 3.17 -4.23
N PRO A 44 14.88 3.51 -5.49
CA PRO A 44 14.17 4.56 -6.23
C PRO A 44 12.67 4.29 -6.40
N LEU A 45 12.29 3.02 -6.52
CA LEU A 45 10.89 2.56 -6.59
C LEU A 45 10.29 2.22 -5.21
N ASN A 46 10.86 2.67 -4.09
CA ASN A 46 10.27 2.32 -2.79
C ASN A 46 8.90 2.98 -2.58
N ILE A 47 7.90 2.17 -2.20
CA ILE A 47 6.48 2.58 -2.07
C ILE A 47 6.27 3.73 -1.07
N VAL A 48 7.22 3.99 -0.16
CA VAL A 48 7.23 5.15 0.76
C VAL A 48 7.03 6.48 0.02
N ARG A 49 7.46 6.56 -1.25
CA ARG A 49 7.27 7.73 -2.12
C ARG A 49 5.81 8.04 -2.40
N LEU A 50 4.97 7.01 -2.43
CA LEU A 50 3.53 7.13 -2.63
C LEU A 50 2.77 7.24 -1.30
N ILE A 51 3.18 6.45 -0.29
CA ILE A 51 2.37 6.29 0.94
C ILE A 51 2.73 7.21 2.10
N GLN A 52 3.87 7.88 2.03
CA GLN A 52 4.32 8.81 3.06
C GLN A 52 4.76 10.14 2.47
N GLY A 53 5.48 10.14 1.35
CA GLY A 53 5.94 11.36 0.69
C GLY A 53 6.95 12.16 1.55
N GLU A 54 7.94 12.78 0.94
CA GLU A 54 8.75 13.80 1.66
C GLU A 54 7.90 15.05 1.88
N ILE A 55 8.11 15.74 3.01
CA ILE A 55 7.59 17.09 3.24
C ILE A 55 8.80 18.00 3.15
N LEU A 56 8.82 18.89 2.17
CA LEU A 56 9.97 19.76 1.91
C LEU A 56 9.92 21.00 2.82
N GLU A 57 11.08 21.62 3.01
CA GLU A 57 11.18 22.85 3.79
C GLU A 57 10.31 23.94 3.15
N GLY A 58 9.48 24.60 3.96
CA GLY A 58 8.54 25.63 3.49
C GLY A 58 7.20 25.11 2.96
N GLU A 59 6.97 23.80 2.99
CA GLU A 59 5.64 23.24 2.70
C GLU A 59 4.79 23.10 3.95
N ASP A 60 3.58 23.65 3.90
CA ASP A 60 2.56 23.45 4.92
C ASP A 60 1.55 22.39 4.47
N GLY A 61 1.40 21.35 5.30
CA GLY A 61 0.42 20.28 5.09
C GLY A 61 0.79 19.27 4.00
N ASP A 62 -0.23 18.61 3.43
CA ASP A 62 -0.05 17.40 2.62
C ASP A 62 0.00 17.64 1.10
N ALA A 63 -0.41 18.81 0.63
CA ALA A 63 -0.60 19.08 -0.80
C ALA A 63 0.69 18.85 -1.63
N GLY A 64 1.84 19.34 -1.14
CA GLY A 64 3.12 19.18 -1.83
C GLY A 64 3.54 17.71 -1.97
N ARG A 65 3.39 16.93 -0.88
CA ARG A 65 3.75 15.51 -0.89
C ARG A 65 2.79 14.66 -1.72
N VAL A 66 1.50 15.00 -1.72
CA VAL A 66 0.48 14.38 -2.60
C VAL A 66 0.84 14.63 -4.06
N GLY A 67 1.14 15.87 -4.44
CA GLY A 67 1.54 16.22 -5.80
C GLY A 67 2.76 15.41 -6.27
N ARG A 68 3.80 15.30 -5.43
CA ARG A 68 4.96 14.44 -5.74
C ARG A 68 4.60 12.97 -5.88
N ALA A 69 3.78 12.43 -5.00
CA ALA A 69 3.33 11.04 -5.08
C ALA A 69 2.54 10.76 -6.38
N VAL A 70 1.69 11.70 -6.81
CA VAL A 70 1.01 11.63 -8.12
C VAL A 70 2.02 11.58 -9.27
N GLU A 71 3.03 12.44 -9.25
CA GLU A 71 4.06 12.46 -10.30
C GLU A 71 4.93 11.19 -10.30
N TYR A 72 5.30 10.66 -9.13
CA TYR A 72 5.98 9.35 -9.04
C TYR A 72 5.13 8.24 -9.63
N LEU A 73 3.85 8.15 -9.24
CA LEU A 73 2.94 7.12 -9.74
C LEU A 73 2.75 7.21 -11.26
N LYS A 74 2.61 8.42 -11.81
CA LYS A 74 2.55 8.64 -13.26
C LYS A 74 3.81 8.16 -13.95
N ASN A 75 4.98 8.55 -13.46
CA ASN A 75 6.27 8.19 -14.04
C ASN A 75 6.51 6.68 -13.98
N TRP A 76 6.23 6.04 -12.84
CA TRP A 76 6.38 4.58 -12.69
C TRP A 76 5.48 3.81 -13.64
N ARG A 77 4.26 4.31 -13.90
CA ARG A 77 3.37 3.71 -14.90
C ARG A 77 3.85 3.94 -16.32
N ALA A 78 4.34 5.14 -16.64
CA ALA A 78 4.85 5.48 -17.97
C ALA A 78 6.11 4.69 -18.32
N ASN A 79 6.98 4.43 -17.34
CA ASN A 79 8.22 3.67 -17.51
C ASN A 79 8.00 2.15 -17.49
N GLY A 80 6.80 1.67 -17.17
CA GLY A 80 6.53 0.24 -16.98
C GLY A 80 7.09 -0.34 -15.68
N ASP A 81 7.44 0.50 -14.70
CA ASP A 81 7.83 0.08 -13.36
C ASP A 81 6.65 -0.53 -12.61
N MET A 82 5.46 0.04 -12.81
CA MET A 82 4.20 -0.50 -12.33
C MET A 82 3.18 -0.64 -13.46
N THR A 83 2.58 -1.82 -13.57
CA THR A 83 1.59 -2.13 -14.61
C THR A 83 0.26 -2.53 -13.99
N LEU A 84 -0.83 -2.01 -14.57
CA LEU A 84 -2.18 -2.45 -14.26
C LEU A 84 -2.45 -3.75 -15.00
N ASP A 85 -2.83 -4.80 -14.30
CA ASP A 85 -3.14 -6.08 -14.94
C ASP A 85 -4.24 -5.93 -16.01
N GLU A 86 -4.11 -6.66 -17.12
CA GLU A 86 -5.01 -6.55 -18.27
C GLU A 86 -6.44 -6.99 -17.93
N THR A 87 -6.55 -8.08 -17.16
CA THR A 87 -7.83 -8.70 -16.80
C THR A 87 -8.02 -8.70 -15.29
N PRO A 88 -9.27 -8.54 -14.78
CA PRO A 88 -9.54 -8.69 -13.37
C PRO A 88 -9.13 -10.07 -12.84
N ALA A 89 -8.47 -10.10 -11.68
CA ALA A 89 -8.07 -11.32 -10.99
C ALA A 89 -8.38 -11.28 -9.49
N LEU A 90 -8.32 -12.46 -8.86
CA LEU A 90 -8.14 -12.59 -7.41
C LEU A 90 -6.65 -12.83 -7.16
N TYR A 91 -6.10 -12.24 -6.11
CA TYR A 91 -4.66 -12.28 -5.84
C TYR A 91 -4.38 -13.07 -4.57
N PRO A 92 -3.98 -14.35 -4.65
CA PRO A 92 -3.60 -15.14 -3.49
C PRO A 92 -2.41 -14.51 -2.76
N TYR A 93 -2.47 -14.50 -1.44
CA TYR A 93 -1.41 -14.01 -0.58
C TYR A 93 -1.07 -15.07 0.46
N ARG A 94 0.20 -15.44 0.53
CA ARG A 94 0.71 -16.42 1.50
C ARG A 94 1.86 -15.81 2.26
N GLN A 95 1.71 -15.74 3.58
CA GLN A 95 2.70 -15.19 4.48
C GLN A 95 3.19 -16.29 5.42
N ARG A 96 4.50 -16.56 5.41
CA ARG A 96 5.15 -17.46 6.38
C ARG A 96 5.92 -16.61 7.37
N PHE A 97 5.74 -16.87 8.66
CA PHE A 97 6.39 -16.09 9.72
C PHE A 97 6.73 -16.99 10.92
N ALA A 98 7.65 -16.51 11.76
CA ALA A 98 7.99 -17.14 13.03
C ALA A 98 7.39 -16.34 14.18
N LEU A 99 6.87 -17.05 15.18
CA LEU A 99 6.56 -16.48 16.48
C LEU A 99 7.84 -16.33 17.32
N PRO A 100 7.82 -15.52 18.41
CA PRO A 100 8.98 -15.33 19.28
C PRO A 100 9.53 -16.63 19.90
N ASP A 101 8.70 -17.66 20.05
CA ASP A 101 9.09 -18.98 20.55
C ASP A 101 9.72 -19.89 19.46
N GLY A 102 9.87 -19.39 18.23
CA GLY A 102 10.41 -20.12 17.09
C GLY A 102 9.38 -20.92 16.29
N THR A 103 8.12 -20.99 16.75
CA THR A 103 7.03 -21.67 16.02
C THR A 103 6.81 -21.03 14.66
N ARG A 104 6.80 -21.83 13.59
CA ARG A 104 6.57 -21.37 12.21
C ARG A 104 5.11 -21.52 11.85
N LEU A 105 4.50 -20.42 11.41
CA LEU A 105 3.11 -20.37 10.96
C LEU A 105 3.00 -19.89 9.51
N GLU A 106 1.91 -20.28 8.86
CA GLU A 106 1.53 -19.81 7.53
C GLU A 106 0.12 -19.20 7.58
N ARG A 107 -0.02 -17.99 7.03
CA ARG A 107 -1.30 -17.31 6.81
C ARG A 107 -1.57 -17.28 5.31
N ASN A 108 -2.70 -17.87 4.92
CA ASN A 108 -3.22 -17.81 3.56
C ASN A 108 -4.38 -16.80 3.50
N ALA A 109 -4.35 -15.94 2.50
CA ALA A 109 -5.35 -14.91 2.24
C ALA A 109 -5.44 -14.66 0.73
N PHE A 110 -6.29 -13.72 0.33
CA PHE A 110 -6.32 -13.20 -1.03
C PHE A 110 -6.84 -11.77 -1.02
N PHE A 111 -6.49 -10.99 -2.05
CA PHE A 111 -7.06 -9.67 -2.27
C PHE A 111 -8.22 -9.74 -3.27
N ALA A 112 -9.31 -9.07 -2.93
CA ALA A 112 -10.50 -8.91 -3.77
C ALA A 112 -11.19 -7.57 -3.46
N ALA A 113 -11.99 -7.07 -4.40
CA ALA A 113 -12.89 -5.96 -4.12
C ALA A 113 -14.11 -6.50 -3.35
N VAL A 114 -14.51 -5.81 -2.28
CA VAL A 114 -15.70 -6.13 -1.49
C VAL A 114 -16.81 -5.10 -1.76
N LYS A 115 -18.06 -5.55 -1.77
CA LYS A 115 -19.20 -4.63 -1.82
C LYS A 115 -19.24 -3.77 -0.55
N LEU A 116 -19.40 -2.45 -0.72
CA LEU A 116 -19.60 -1.54 0.40
C LEU A 116 -20.98 -1.74 1.02
N GLU A 117 -21.04 -1.75 2.35
CA GLU A 117 -22.28 -1.85 3.13
C GLU A 117 -22.28 -0.76 4.22
N PRO A 118 -23.45 -0.29 4.67
CA PRO A 118 -23.51 0.63 5.80
C PRO A 118 -22.83 0.05 7.05
N TYR A 119 -22.20 0.90 7.84
CA TYR A 119 -21.50 0.47 9.06
C TYR A 119 -22.44 -0.25 10.02
N GLY A 120 -22.04 -1.43 10.50
CA GLY A 120 -22.83 -2.24 11.43
C GLY A 120 -24.03 -2.97 10.80
N ALA A 121 -24.24 -2.87 9.48
CA ALA A 121 -25.39 -3.48 8.80
C ALA A 121 -25.18 -4.95 8.39
N GLY A 122 -24.00 -5.53 8.59
CA GLY A 122 -23.77 -6.87 8.05
C GLY A 122 -22.40 -7.48 8.28
N GLU A 123 -22.01 -8.29 7.29
CA GLU A 123 -21.11 -9.45 7.38
C GLU A 123 -19.63 -9.06 7.29
N ILE A 124 -19.34 -7.77 7.11
CA ILE A 124 -17.99 -7.20 7.14
C ILE A 124 -17.83 -6.47 8.47
N HIS A 125 -17.06 -7.08 9.36
CA HIS A 125 -16.77 -6.50 10.67
C HIS A 125 -15.65 -5.45 10.57
N PRO A 126 -15.78 -4.32 11.29
CA PRO A 126 -14.72 -3.32 11.34
C PRO A 126 -13.46 -3.88 11.99
N HIS A 127 -12.32 -3.27 11.70
CA HIS A 127 -11.08 -3.58 12.42
C HIS A 127 -11.30 -3.38 13.92
N GLU A 128 -10.94 -4.38 14.73
CA GLU A 128 -11.21 -4.44 16.18
C GLU A 128 -10.64 -3.24 16.96
N GLN A 129 -9.70 -2.51 16.36
CA GLN A 129 -9.19 -1.22 16.84
C GLN A 129 -9.10 -0.21 15.69
N THR A 130 -10.02 0.74 15.61
CA THR A 130 -9.94 1.84 14.63
C THR A 130 -9.40 3.08 15.33
N PHE A 131 -8.16 3.49 15.04
CA PHE A 131 -7.61 4.73 15.60
C PHE A 131 -8.26 5.96 14.93
N PRO A 132 -8.58 7.02 15.69
CA PRO A 132 -9.21 8.24 15.16
C PRO A 132 -8.22 9.15 14.41
N LYS A 133 -7.51 8.64 13.39
CA LYS A 133 -6.96 9.33 12.20
C LYS A 133 -5.95 8.43 11.45
N PRO A 134 -5.71 8.66 10.13
CA PRO A 134 -6.44 9.53 9.20
C PRO A 134 -7.20 8.73 8.12
N LYS A 135 -8.42 9.18 7.80
CA LYS A 135 -9.00 8.99 6.47
C LYS A 135 -8.10 9.79 5.52
N GLY A 136 -7.13 9.12 4.91
CA GLY A 136 -5.90 9.73 4.40
C GLY A 136 -5.98 10.37 3.02
N TYR A 137 -5.00 11.23 2.74
CA TYR A 137 -4.72 11.88 1.45
C TYR A 137 -4.48 10.91 0.28
N LEU A 138 -4.29 9.61 0.55
CA LEU A 138 -4.06 8.58 -0.47
C LEU A 138 -5.19 8.49 -1.52
N PHE A 139 -6.41 8.89 -1.16
CA PHE A 139 -7.51 8.96 -2.13
C PHE A 139 -7.25 9.99 -3.23
N GLU A 140 -6.56 11.09 -2.94
CA GLU A 140 -6.24 12.15 -3.89
C GLU A 140 -5.21 11.70 -4.96
N LEU A 141 -4.52 10.57 -4.76
CA LEU A 141 -3.60 10.02 -5.76
C LEU A 141 -4.31 9.56 -7.03
N TRP A 142 -5.62 9.29 -6.95
CA TRP A 142 -6.37 8.61 -8.02
C TRP A 142 -7.32 9.52 -8.80
N GLY A 143 -7.44 10.81 -8.42
CA GLY A 143 -8.36 11.78 -9.03
C GLY A 143 -9.73 11.74 -8.40
#